data_AF-A0A925KQU9-F1
#
_entry.id   AF-A0A925KQU9-F1
#
_cell.length_a   1.000
_cell.length_b   1.000
_cell.length_c   1.000
_cell.angle_alpha   90.00
_cell.angle_beta   90.00
_cell.angle_gamma   90.00
#
_symmetry.space_group_name_H-M   'P 1'
#
loop_
_entity.id
_entity.type
_entity.pdbx_description
1 polymer ?
#
loop_
_entity_poly.entity_id
_entity_poly.type
_entity_poly.pdbx_seq_one_letter_code
_entity_poly.pdbx_strand_id
1 'polypeptide(L)' 'MGRGDKKTAKGKRFKGSFGKSRPANAAGVKKKNAAAAAKKKSS' A
#
# COMPACT_ATOMS: atom_id res chain seq x y z
N MET A 1 12.92 5.47 -7.41
CA MET A 1 12.45 6.17 -6.19
C MET A 1 13.32 5.75 -5.00
N GLY A 2 13.89 6.73 -4.27
CA GLY A 2 14.89 6.51 -3.23
C GLY A 2 14.35 5.95 -1.91
N ARG A 3 15.24 5.73 -0.94
CA ARG A 3 14.90 5.25 0.41
C ARG A 3 14.11 6.26 1.25
N GLY A 4 14.13 7.55 0.89
CA GLY A 4 13.36 8.61 1.58
C GLY A 4 11.89 8.69 1.18
N ASP A 5 11.49 8.04 0.08
CA ASP A 5 10.12 8.18 -0.44
C ASP A 5 9.13 7.29 0.31
N LYS A 6 8.40 7.90 1.23
CA LYS A 6 7.38 7.27 2.09
C LYS A 6 6.18 6.73 1.33
N LYS A 7 5.98 7.08 0.05
CA LYS A 7 4.88 6.54 -0.75
C LYS A 7 5.25 5.19 -1.36
N THR A 8 6.52 4.86 -1.45
CA THR A 8 6.99 3.61 -2.06
C THR A 8 7.18 2.48 -1.06
N ALA A 9 7.12 1.24 -1.55
CA ALA A 9 7.50 0.08 -0.77
C ALA A 9 8.94 0.22 -0.24
N LYS A 10 9.88 0.73 -1.06
CA LYS A 10 11.28 0.86 -0.66
C LYS A 10 11.47 1.85 0.49
N GLY A 11 10.86 3.04 0.42
CA GLY A 11 10.98 4.01 1.50
C GLY A 11 10.18 3.66 2.75
N LYS A 12 9.04 2.98 2.61
CA LYS A 12 8.36 2.35 3.75
C LYS A 12 9.23 1.30 4.43
N ARG A 13 9.97 0.47 3.67
CA ARG A 13 10.91 -0.55 4.20
C ARG A 13 12.04 0.09 4.98
N PHE A 14 12.62 1.13 4.43
CA PHE A 14 13.69 1.87 5.09
C PHE A 14 13.23 2.53 6.39
N LYS A 15 12.03 3.14 6.42
CA LYS A 15 11.46 3.72 7.64
C LYS A 15 10.92 2.68 8.65
N GLY A 16 10.82 1.40 8.27
CA GLY A 16 10.22 0.38 9.14
C GLY A 16 8.70 0.52 9.35
N SER A 17 8.00 1.29 8.51
CA SER A 17 6.55 1.51 8.65
C SER A 17 5.74 0.77 7.60
N PHE A 18 4.50 0.40 7.95
CA PHE A 18 3.55 -0.22 7.03
C PHE A 18 2.63 0.82 6.38
N GLY A 19 1.97 0.43 5.29
CA GLY A 19 1.02 1.28 4.59
C GLY A 19 0.51 0.62 3.31
N LYS A 20 -0.22 1.38 2.49
CA LYS A 20 -0.82 0.87 1.24
C LYS A 20 0.19 0.18 0.31
N SER A 21 1.37 0.79 0.15
CA SER A 21 2.44 0.27 -0.71
C SER A 21 3.35 -0.76 -0.02
N ARG A 22 3.28 -0.89 1.32
CA ARG A 22 4.02 -1.92 2.09
C ARG A 22 3.14 -2.49 3.21
N PRO A 23 2.29 -3.46 2.90
CA PRO A 23 1.39 -4.03 3.87
C PRO A 23 2.09 -4.97 4.86
N ALA A 24 1.52 -5.11 6.06
CA ALA A 24 2.00 -6.05 7.08
C ALA A 24 1.70 -7.51 6.68
N ASN A 25 0.49 -7.77 6.20
CA ASN A 25 0.04 -9.09 5.74
C ASN A 25 -0.41 -9.02 4.28
N ALA A 26 0.20 -9.81 3.41
CA ALA A 26 -0.14 -9.85 1.98
C ALA A 26 -1.60 -10.29 1.73
N ALA A 27 -2.14 -11.16 2.59
CA ALA A 27 -3.51 -11.67 2.49
C ALA A 27 -4.58 -10.58 2.65
N GLY A 28 -4.38 -9.60 3.55
CA GLY A 28 -5.34 -8.52 3.78
C GLY A 28 -5.42 -7.48 2.64
N VAL A 29 -4.43 -7.49 1.75
CA VAL A 29 -4.25 -6.46 0.72
C VAL A 29 -5.08 -6.73 -0.50
N LYS A 30 -5.19 -8.01 -0.91
CA LYS A 30 -6.07 -8.42 -2.02
C LYS A 30 -7.51 -8.00 -1.75
N LYS A 31 -7.98 -8.16 -0.51
CA LYS A 31 -9.34 -7.76 -0.09
C LYS A 31 -9.54 -6.23 -0.11
N LYS A 32 -8.55 -5.44 0.35
CA LYS A 32 -8.65 -3.96 0.38
C LYS A 32 -8.42 -3.29 -0.98
N ASN A 33 -7.67 -3.90 -1.90
CA ASN A 33 -7.52 -3.37 -3.25
C ASN A 33 -8.75 -3.63 -4.13
N ALA A 34 -9.40 -4.80 -3.98
CA ALA A 34 -10.67 -5.08 -4.63
C ALA A 34 -11.78 -4.12 -4.17
N ALA A 35 -11.87 -3.84 -2.85
CA ALA A 35 -12.84 -2.90 -2.31
C ALA A 35 -12.58 -1.44 -2.74
N ALA A 36 -11.30 -1.03 -2.85
CA ALA A 36 -10.95 0.33 -3.29
C ALA A 36 -11.14 0.55 -4.80
N ALA A 37 -10.95 -0.48 -5.62
CA ALA A 37 -11.23 -0.42 -7.05
C ALA A 37 -12.74 -0.38 -7.35
N ALA A 38 -13.56 -1.10 -6.57
CA ALA A 38 -15.02 -1.08 -6.71
C ALA A 38 -15.64 0.29 -6.38
N LYS A 39 -15.08 1.02 -5.40
CA LYS A 39 -15.61 2.33 -4.97
C LYS A 39 -15.27 3.49 -5.93
N LYS A 40 -14.32 3.29 -6.85
CA LYS A 40 -13.88 4.27 -7.85
C LYS A 40 -14.61 4.16 -9.20
N LYS A 41 -15.48 3.16 -9.37
CA LYS A 41 -16.29 2.94 -10.58
C LYS A 41 -17.78 3.28 -10.37
N SER A 42 -18.13 3.83 -9.20
CA SER A 42 -19.52 4.18 -8.82
C SER A 42 -19.68 5.66 -8.42
N SER A 43 -18.71 6.51 -8.77
CA SER A 43 -18.76 7.97 -8.66
C SER A 43 -18.34 8.58 -9.97
#